data_AF-A0A812IXH2-F1
#
_entry.id   AF-A0A812IXH2-F1
#
_cell.length_a   1.000
_cell.length_b   1.000
_cell.length_c   1.000
_cell.angle_alpha   90.00
_cell.angle_beta   90.00
_cell.angle_gamma   90.00
#
_symmetry.space_group_name_H-M   'P 1'
#
loop_
_entity.id
_entity.type
_entity.pdbx_description
1 polymer ?
#
loop_
_entity_poly.entity_id
_entity_poly.type
_entity_poly.pdbx_seq_one_letter_code
_entity_poly.pdbx_strand_id
1 'polypeptide(L)'
;MSSWVELASELLNNGQSMTSSTNSNLRILRLLRVGKLVRVVRVFRVVKFFRSLRTLVQSLMGTMKSLFWAMILLALIIYIFSILFTDAVIDYVRESGVVELNDTVLEQSFGTLYESYLTLFRSISNGVTWGEPASALSRIPEGTIWVQLFHFYIAFCSFAVLNVMTGVFCNSAIKAAERDHEMLVMSLVQSRRELKGQVANLFQRIDERGLGQVTIEDFEKHFDDDAVIAFFESLEVGAMDAWTLFMSLDVDGDHTISVEEFTERCLKLHGPARSADLYALRHLSDKHSTQLDHIEDFQKRCNKRLDQLSRAMSVHAKEVDDEEDTEVLKNWL
;
A
#
# COMPACT_ATOMS: atom_id res chain seq x y z
N MET A 1 11.11 -34.51 8.75
CA MET A 1 9.80 -35.09 8.38
C MET A 1 9.45 -36.33 9.22
N SER A 2 10.20 -36.64 10.30
CA SER A 2 10.13 -37.88 11.09
C SER A 2 9.38 -37.78 12.43
N SER A 3 9.41 -36.62 13.11
CA SER A 3 8.86 -36.48 14.48
C SER A 3 7.35 -36.72 14.60
N TRP A 4 6.56 -36.39 13.58
CA TRP A 4 5.11 -36.64 13.61
C TRP A 4 4.73 -38.10 13.33
N VAL A 5 5.63 -38.86 12.69
CA VAL A 5 5.41 -40.30 12.41
C VAL A 5 5.69 -41.10 13.69
N GLU A 6 6.71 -40.74 14.45
CA GLU A 6 6.98 -41.29 15.78
C GLU A 6 5.83 -40.99 16.75
N LEU A 7 5.37 -39.74 16.81
CA LEU A 7 4.27 -39.34 17.69
C LEU A 7 2.94 -40.02 17.29
N ALA A 8 2.71 -40.25 15.99
CA ALA A 8 1.56 -41.03 15.53
C ALA A 8 1.69 -42.52 15.86
N SER A 9 2.91 -43.08 15.80
CA SER A 9 3.17 -44.48 16.12
C SER A 9 3.05 -44.76 17.62
N GLU A 10 3.50 -43.84 18.48
CA GLU A 10 3.35 -43.94 19.94
C GLU A 10 1.89 -43.83 20.38
N LEU A 11 1.12 -42.93 19.76
CA LEU A 11 -0.32 -42.81 20.01
C LEU A 11 -1.12 -44.03 19.54
N LEU A 12 -0.68 -44.70 18.47
CA LEU A 12 -1.28 -45.94 18.00
C LEU A 12 -0.91 -47.14 18.89
N ASN A 13 0.32 -47.17 19.42
CA ASN A 13 0.81 -48.26 20.24
C ASN A 13 0.21 -48.23 21.67
N ASN A 14 -0.02 -47.04 22.22
CA ASN A 14 -0.68 -46.86 23.53
C ASN A 14 -2.19 -47.15 23.54
N GLY A 15 -2.81 -47.40 22.38
CA GLY A 15 -4.24 -47.73 22.26
C GLY A 15 -4.59 -49.22 22.41
N GLN A 16 -3.60 -50.12 22.59
CA GLN A 16 -3.82 -51.57 22.63
C GLN A 16 -4.11 -52.15 24.02
N SER A 17 -4.00 -51.38 25.10
CA SER A 17 -4.40 -51.86 26.43
C SER A 17 -5.74 -51.24 26.87
N MET A 18 -6.65 -52.11 27.30
CA MET A 18 -7.98 -51.87 27.90
C MET A 18 -9.16 -51.72 26.93
N THR A 19 -9.90 -52.83 26.89
CA THR A 19 -11.26 -53.06 26.38
C THR A 19 -12.25 -51.99 26.85
N SER A 20 -12.38 -50.91 26.08
CA SER A 20 -13.53 -49.96 26.08
C SER A 20 -13.62 -49.24 24.72
N SER A 21 -13.23 -49.95 23.66
CA SER A 21 -12.57 -49.32 22.50
C SER A 21 -13.49 -48.93 21.35
N THR A 22 -14.80 -49.16 21.39
CA THR A 22 -15.66 -48.81 20.24
C THR A 22 -15.89 -47.29 20.13
N ASN A 23 -16.04 -46.59 21.25
CA ASN A 23 -16.29 -45.14 21.26
C ASN A 23 -15.02 -44.31 21.08
N SER A 24 -13.88 -44.77 21.58
CA SER A 24 -12.56 -44.13 21.40
C SER A 24 -12.07 -44.31 19.96
N ASN A 25 -12.24 -45.49 19.36
CA ASN A 25 -11.88 -45.72 17.95
C ASN A 25 -12.68 -44.82 16.99
N LEU A 26 -13.97 -44.55 17.26
CA LEU A 26 -14.77 -43.62 16.47
C LEU A 26 -14.35 -42.14 16.66
N ARG A 27 -13.92 -41.74 17.86
CA ARG A 27 -13.35 -40.41 18.13
C ARG A 27 -12.01 -40.23 17.41
N ILE A 28 -11.14 -41.24 17.44
CA ILE A 28 -9.85 -41.23 16.74
C ILE A 28 -10.07 -41.20 15.22
N LEU A 29 -11.02 -41.96 14.68
CA LEU A 29 -11.36 -41.90 13.25
C LEU A 29 -11.96 -40.54 12.82
N ARG A 30 -12.73 -39.87 13.69
CA ARG A 30 -13.19 -38.48 13.45
C ARG A 30 -12.04 -37.48 13.51
N LEU A 31 -11.11 -37.64 14.45
CA LEU A 31 -9.90 -36.81 14.56
C LEU A 31 -8.94 -37.03 13.36
N LEU A 32 -8.85 -38.25 12.82
CA LEU A 32 -8.11 -38.52 11.58
C LEU A 32 -8.75 -37.87 10.35
N ARG A 33 -10.07 -37.68 10.33
CA ARG A 33 -10.75 -36.86 9.31
C ARG A 33 -10.39 -35.38 9.45
N VAL A 34 -10.26 -34.86 10.68
CA VAL A 34 -9.72 -33.50 10.95
C VAL A 34 -8.26 -33.39 10.46
N GLY A 35 -7.48 -34.47 10.51
CA GLY A 35 -6.16 -34.56 9.88
C GLY A 35 -6.17 -34.28 8.36
N LYS A 36 -7.28 -34.50 7.65
CA LYS A 36 -7.42 -34.08 6.24
C LYS A 36 -7.53 -32.56 6.10
N LEU A 37 -8.05 -31.83 7.11
CA LEU A 37 -8.08 -30.36 7.12
C LEU A 37 -6.67 -29.75 7.24
N VAL A 38 -5.69 -30.51 7.76
CA VAL A 38 -4.27 -30.11 7.71
C VAL A 38 -3.77 -29.95 6.27
N ARG A 39 -4.39 -30.64 5.28
CA ARG A 39 -4.11 -30.41 3.86
C ARG A 39 -4.62 -29.04 3.38
N VAL A 40 -5.72 -28.52 3.96
CA VAL A 40 -6.22 -27.16 3.68
C VAL A 40 -5.25 -26.11 4.22
N VAL A 41 -4.58 -26.36 5.36
CA VAL A 41 -3.50 -25.49 5.87
C VAL A 41 -2.32 -25.39 4.88
N ARG A 42 -2.08 -26.42 4.05
CA ARG A 42 -1.08 -26.33 2.98
C ARG A 42 -1.48 -25.37 1.85
N VAL A 43 -2.77 -25.18 1.60
CA VAL A 43 -3.26 -24.18 0.63
C VAL A 43 -2.81 -22.78 1.06
N PHE A 44 -2.89 -22.45 2.35
CA PHE A 44 -2.34 -21.18 2.88
C PHE A 44 -0.82 -21.03 2.68
N ARG A 45 -0.06 -22.13 2.60
CA ARG A 45 1.36 -22.08 2.22
C ARG A 45 1.55 -21.79 0.73
N VAL A 46 0.72 -22.38 -0.14
CA VAL A 46 0.73 -22.11 -1.59
C VAL A 46 0.34 -20.65 -1.88
N VAL A 47 -0.60 -20.11 -1.12
CA VAL A 47 -1.00 -18.69 -1.19
C VAL A 47 0.17 -17.74 -0.86
N LYS A 48 1.14 -18.15 -0.02
CA LYS A 48 2.33 -17.34 0.27
C LYS A 48 3.29 -17.17 -0.92
N PHE A 49 3.18 -17.98 -1.97
CA PHE A 49 3.98 -17.83 -3.19
C PHE A 49 3.48 -16.69 -4.09
N PHE A 50 2.20 -16.35 -4.02
CA PHE A 50 1.62 -15.27 -4.80
C PHE A 50 1.63 -13.98 -4.00
N ARG A 51 2.54 -13.05 -4.34
CA ARG A 51 2.76 -11.78 -3.62
C ARG A 51 1.45 -10.98 -3.45
N SER A 52 0.62 -10.90 -4.48
CA SER A 52 -0.66 -10.18 -4.43
C SER A 52 -1.68 -10.85 -3.50
N LEU A 53 -1.81 -12.18 -3.56
CA LEU A 53 -2.75 -12.93 -2.73
C LEU A 53 -2.30 -12.96 -1.25
N ARG A 54 -0.98 -13.03 -1.00
CA ARG A 54 -0.41 -12.94 0.35
C ARG A 54 -0.76 -11.63 1.04
N THR A 55 -0.68 -10.52 0.32
CA THR A 55 -0.98 -9.17 0.84
C THR A 55 -2.46 -9.04 1.19
N LEU A 56 -3.35 -9.57 0.34
CA LEU A 56 -4.79 -9.64 0.64
C LEU A 56 -5.11 -10.54 1.84
N VAL A 57 -4.42 -11.67 2.00
CA VAL A 57 -4.62 -12.55 3.17
C VAL A 57 -4.07 -11.92 4.45
N GLN A 58 -2.93 -11.22 4.40
CA GLN A 58 -2.37 -10.53 5.56
C GLN A 58 -3.26 -9.38 6.03
N SER A 59 -3.82 -8.60 5.10
CA SER A 59 -4.80 -7.57 5.44
C SER A 59 -6.08 -8.17 6.02
N LEU A 60 -6.61 -9.25 5.45
CA LEU A 60 -7.76 -9.98 6.01
C LEU A 60 -7.48 -10.50 7.43
N MET A 61 -6.33 -11.14 7.65
CA MET A 61 -5.91 -11.62 8.98
C MET A 61 -5.77 -10.47 9.99
N GLY A 62 -5.34 -9.29 9.53
CA GLY A 62 -5.31 -8.08 10.35
C GLY A 62 -6.69 -7.65 10.86
N THR A 63 -7.73 -7.82 10.04
CA THR A 63 -9.14 -7.51 10.42
C THR A 63 -9.80 -8.58 11.31
N MET A 64 -9.28 -9.80 11.35
CA MET A 64 -9.87 -10.89 12.14
C MET A 64 -9.88 -10.60 13.64
N LYS A 65 -8.89 -9.84 14.15
CA LYS A 65 -8.83 -9.48 15.58
C LYS A 65 -10.00 -8.58 16.00
N SER A 66 -10.34 -7.57 15.19
CA SER A 66 -11.47 -6.68 15.50
C SER A 66 -12.81 -7.39 15.31
N LEU A 67 -12.93 -8.23 14.28
CA LEU A 67 -14.09 -9.08 14.07
C LEU A 67 -14.34 -10.04 15.24
N PHE A 68 -13.29 -10.65 15.78
CA PHE A 68 -13.42 -11.60 16.88
C PHE A 68 -14.08 -10.97 18.12
N TRP A 69 -13.67 -9.75 18.49
CA TRP A 69 -14.28 -9.02 19.59
C TRP A 69 -15.71 -8.60 19.30
N ALA A 70 -16.02 -8.20 18.07
CA ALA A 70 -17.38 -7.87 17.66
C ALA A 70 -18.31 -9.10 17.72
N MET A 71 -17.81 -10.26 17.29
CA MET A 71 -18.53 -11.54 17.40
C MET A 71 -18.77 -11.95 18.86
N ILE A 72 -17.79 -11.73 19.75
CA ILE A 72 -17.98 -11.95 21.20
C ILE A 72 -19.08 -11.05 21.74
N LEU A 73 -19.08 -9.77 21.37
CA LEU A 73 -20.12 -8.83 21.80
C LEU A 73 -21.51 -9.27 21.31
N LEU A 74 -21.62 -9.69 20.04
CA LEU A 74 -22.87 -10.22 19.49
C LEU A 74 -23.31 -11.48 20.26
N ALA A 75 -22.40 -12.43 20.50
CA ALA A 75 -22.70 -13.64 21.26
C ALA A 75 -23.17 -13.33 22.68
N LEU A 76 -22.58 -12.33 23.34
CA LEU A 76 -22.99 -11.86 24.67
C LEU A 76 -24.42 -11.29 24.65
N ILE A 77 -24.75 -10.46 23.65
CA ILE A 77 -26.11 -9.93 23.48
C ILE A 77 -27.11 -11.06 23.29
N ILE A 78 -26.82 -12.00 22.37
CA ILE A 78 -27.70 -13.16 22.14
C ILE A 78 -27.86 -13.95 23.44
N TYR A 79 -26.78 -14.20 24.18
CA TYR A 79 -26.80 -14.93 25.44
C TYR A 79 -27.69 -14.27 26.50
N ILE A 80 -27.62 -12.94 26.65
CA ILE A 80 -28.48 -12.20 27.61
C ILE A 80 -29.96 -12.38 27.25
N PHE A 81 -30.34 -12.16 26.00
CA PHE A 81 -31.73 -12.37 25.57
C PHE A 81 -32.16 -13.85 25.64
N SER A 82 -31.23 -14.78 25.42
CA SER A 82 -31.49 -16.22 25.56
C SER A 82 -31.90 -16.57 26.98
N ILE A 83 -31.22 -16.01 27.99
CA ILE A 83 -31.59 -16.21 29.40
C ILE A 83 -33.00 -15.68 29.63
N LEU A 84 -33.29 -14.43 29.20
CA LEU A 84 -34.59 -13.80 29.42
C LEU A 84 -35.75 -14.64 28.87
N PHE A 85 -35.66 -15.12 27.63
CA PHE A 85 -36.74 -15.94 27.05
C PHE A 85 -36.81 -17.36 27.62
N THR A 86 -35.66 -17.96 27.96
CA THR A 86 -35.66 -19.29 28.61
C THR A 86 -36.32 -19.22 29.98
N ASP A 87 -36.02 -18.19 30.76
CA ASP A 87 -36.57 -17.99 32.10
C ASP A 87 -38.09 -17.75 32.03
N ALA A 88 -38.55 -16.93 31.09
CA ALA A 88 -39.97 -16.72 30.81
C ALA A 88 -40.74 -18.02 30.51
N VAL A 89 -40.13 -18.91 29.71
CA VAL A 89 -40.73 -20.21 29.39
C VAL A 89 -40.68 -21.16 30.58
N ILE A 90 -39.58 -21.18 31.35
CA ILE A 90 -39.47 -22.00 32.56
C ILE A 90 -40.52 -21.60 33.59
N ASP A 91 -40.72 -20.31 33.82
CA ASP A 91 -41.71 -19.81 34.78
C ASP A 91 -43.14 -20.13 34.33
N TYR A 92 -43.43 -19.99 33.03
CA TYR A 92 -44.71 -20.42 32.46
C TYR A 92 -44.99 -21.92 32.68
N VAL A 93 -43.97 -22.76 32.46
CA VAL A 93 -44.06 -24.22 32.66
C VAL A 93 -44.29 -24.57 34.13
N ARG A 94 -43.65 -23.82 35.06
CA ARG A 94 -43.83 -24.00 36.50
C ARG A 94 -45.22 -23.64 36.99
N GLU A 95 -45.77 -22.52 36.52
CA GLU A 95 -47.08 -22.03 36.96
C GLU A 95 -48.25 -22.83 36.36
N SER A 96 -48.12 -23.28 35.11
CA SER A 96 -49.21 -23.98 34.41
C SER A 96 -49.37 -25.44 34.84
N GLY A 97 -48.38 -26.03 35.52
CA GLY A 97 -48.42 -27.37 36.13
C GLY A 97 -48.53 -28.56 35.17
N VAL A 98 -48.97 -28.33 33.93
CA VAL A 98 -49.01 -29.26 32.81
C VAL A 98 -48.67 -28.44 31.57
N VAL A 99 -47.52 -28.70 30.97
CA VAL A 99 -47.32 -28.32 29.56
C VAL A 99 -48.35 -29.13 28.80
N GLU A 100 -49.44 -28.49 28.35
CA GLU A 100 -50.27 -29.13 27.35
C GLU A 100 -49.33 -29.61 26.24
N LEU A 101 -49.35 -30.92 25.98
CA LEU A 101 -48.46 -31.71 25.12
C LEU A 101 -48.34 -31.22 23.65
N ASN A 102 -48.80 -30.01 23.33
CA ASN A 102 -48.94 -29.47 21.98
C ASN A 102 -48.03 -28.29 21.62
N ASP A 103 -47.37 -27.61 22.57
CA ASP A 103 -46.47 -26.48 22.23
C ASP A 103 -45.02 -26.91 21.96
N THR A 104 -44.88 -27.94 21.11
CA THR A 104 -43.59 -28.44 20.59
C THR A 104 -42.70 -27.34 20.04
N VAL A 105 -43.29 -26.30 19.43
CA VAL A 105 -42.54 -25.16 18.88
C VAL A 105 -41.97 -24.27 19.97
N LEU A 106 -42.68 -24.06 21.09
CA LEU A 106 -42.20 -23.24 22.20
C LEU A 106 -41.02 -23.93 22.90
N GLU A 107 -41.14 -25.23 23.16
CA GLU A 107 -40.08 -26.03 23.77
C GLU A 107 -38.85 -26.17 22.86
N GLN A 108 -39.04 -26.37 21.55
CA GLN A 108 -37.95 -26.40 20.59
C GLN A 108 -37.27 -25.05 20.41
N SER A 109 -38.02 -23.95 20.56
CA SER A 109 -37.48 -22.60 20.36
C SER A 109 -36.77 -22.06 21.59
N PHE A 110 -37.34 -22.29 22.78
CA PHE A 110 -36.94 -21.63 24.03
C PHE A 110 -36.86 -22.55 25.26
N GLY A 111 -37.02 -23.88 25.09
CA GLY A 111 -37.09 -24.82 26.22
C GLY A 111 -35.76 -25.02 26.95
N THR A 112 -34.62 -24.78 26.30
CA THR A 112 -33.32 -24.75 26.96
C THR A 112 -32.54 -23.51 26.56
N LEU A 113 -31.58 -23.12 27.39
CA LEU A 113 -30.71 -21.96 27.12
C LEU A 113 -30.01 -22.06 25.76
N TYR A 114 -29.58 -23.26 25.37
CA TYR A 114 -28.92 -23.49 24.08
C TYR A 114 -29.89 -23.37 22.90
N GLU A 115 -31.10 -23.91 23.02
CA GLU A 115 -32.13 -23.77 21.98
C GLU A 115 -32.58 -22.31 21.84
N SER A 116 -32.79 -21.59 22.95
CA SER A 116 -33.06 -20.14 22.93
C SER A 116 -31.95 -19.37 22.21
N TYR A 117 -30.70 -19.67 22.52
CA TYR A 117 -29.54 -19.06 21.86
C TYR A 117 -29.53 -19.34 20.36
N LEU A 118 -29.73 -20.60 19.96
CA LEU A 118 -29.77 -20.98 18.55
C LEU A 118 -30.95 -20.33 17.81
N THR A 119 -32.13 -20.28 18.42
CA THR A 119 -33.32 -19.67 17.84
C THR A 119 -33.11 -18.18 17.60
N LEU A 120 -32.57 -17.46 18.59
CA LEU A 120 -32.24 -16.04 18.47
C LEU A 120 -31.18 -15.81 17.39
N PHE A 121 -30.09 -16.58 17.40
CA PHE A 121 -29.05 -16.52 16.36
C PHE A 121 -29.60 -16.80 14.96
N ARG A 122 -30.44 -17.83 14.80
CA ARG A 122 -31.09 -18.18 13.53
C ARG A 122 -32.05 -17.09 13.07
N SER A 123 -32.77 -16.45 13.99
CA SER A 123 -33.73 -15.39 13.66
C SER A 123 -33.05 -14.15 13.06
N ILE A 124 -31.87 -13.76 13.56
CA ILE A 124 -31.11 -12.62 13.03
C ILE A 124 -30.25 -12.98 11.80
N SER A 125 -29.93 -14.26 11.62
CA SER A 125 -29.08 -14.76 10.51
C SER A 125 -29.89 -15.29 9.32
N ASN A 126 -31.19 -15.02 9.28
CA ASN A 126 -32.12 -15.54 8.26
C ASN A 126 -32.19 -17.08 8.20
N GLY A 127 -31.92 -17.78 9.31
CA GLY A 127 -32.02 -19.24 9.40
C GLY A 127 -33.41 -19.76 9.75
N VAL A 128 -34.22 -18.97 10.44
CA VAL A 128 -35.63 -19.27 10.78
C VAL A 128 -36.43 -17.96 10.66
N THR A 129 -37.69 -18.06 10.24
CA THR A 129 -38.60 -16.91 10.19
C THR A 129 -38.94 -16.47 11.62
N TRP A 130 -38.62 -15.23 12.00
CA TRP A 130 -38.87 -14.68 13.34
C TRP A 130 -40.35 -14.75 13.78
N GLY A 131 -41.28 -14.85 12.83
CA GLY A 131 -42.71 -15.02 13.11
C GLY A 131 -43.05 -16.34 13.84
N GLU A 132 -42.33 -17.43 13.57
CA GLU A 132 -42.58 -18.72 14.20
C GLU A 132 -42.28 -18.68 15.72
N PRO A 133 -41.07 -18.31 16.19
CA PRO A 133 -40.79 -18.14 17.61
C PRO A 133 -41.65 -17.07 18.29
N ALA A 134 -41.95 -15.98 17.59
CA ALA A 134 -42.83 -14.92 18.12
C ALA A 134 -44.26 -15.44 18.36
N SER A 135 -44.80 -16.24 17.43
CA SER A 135 -46.13 -16.85 17.57
C SER A 135 -46.19 -17.93 18.67
N ALA A 136 -45.04 -18.51 19.04
CA ALA A 136 -44.94 -19.40 20.18
C ALA A 136 -44.96 -18.60 21.50
N LEU A 137 -44.20 -17.50 21.57
CA LEU A 137 -44.18 -16.60 22.74
C LEU A 137 -45.55 -15.95 23.02
N SER A 138 -46.36 -15.68 22.00
CA SER A 138 -47.69 -15.08 22.20
C SER A 138 -48.69 -15.98 22.94
N ARG A 139 -48.39 -17.27 23.09
CA ARG A 139 -49.26 -18.26 23.78
C ARG A 139 -49.05 -18.29 25.29
N ILE A 140 -47.96 -17.71 25.77
CA ILE A 140 -47.66 -17.57 27.20
C ILE A 140 -48.59 -16.50 27.82
N PRO A 141 -49.01 -16.61 29.10
CA PRO A 141 -49.64 -15.53 29.85
C PRO A 141 -48.83 -14.24 29.73
N GLU A 142 -49.48 -13.11 29.45
CA GLU A 142 -48.81 -11.84 29.14
C GLU A 142 -47.84 -11.89 27.93
N GLY A 143 -48.01 -12.86 27.04
CA GLY A 143 -47.15 -13.10 25.87
C GLY A 143 -46.97 -11.90 24.94
N THR A 144 -47.87 -10.91 24.98
CA THR A 144 -47.71 -9.67 24.21
C THR A 144 -46.42 -8.93 24.59
N ILE A 145 -46.07 -8.86 25.88
CA ILE A 145 -44.84 -8.17 26.33
C ILE A 145 -43.61 -8.91 25.81
N TRP A 146 -43.59 -10.24 25.95
CA TRP A 146 -42.49 -11.09 25.47
C TRP A 146 -42.32 -11.00 23.95
N VAL A 147 -43.42 -10.96 23.21
CA VAL A 147 -43.40 -10.77 21.75
C VAL A 147 -42.84 -9.40 21.39
N GLN A 148 -43.22 -8.32 22.06
CA GLN A 148 -42.65 -6.99 21.79
C GLN A 148 -41.16 -6.93 22.12
N LEU A 149 -40.74 -7.57 23.22
CA LEU A 149 -39.32 -7.69 23.57
C LEU A 149 -38.53 -8.48 22.51
N PHE A 150 -39.12 -9.53 21.95
CA PHE A 150 -38.51 -10.30 20.85
C PHE A 150 -38.39 -9.47 19.56
N HIS A 151 -39.42 -8.71 19.19
CA HIS A 151 -39.34 -7.78 18.05
C HIS A 151 -38.29 -6.70 18.27
N PHE A 152 -38.18 -6.17 19.50
CA PHE A 152 -37.12 -5.22 19.86
C PHE A 152 -35.74 -5.84 19.68
N TYR A 153 -35.53 -7.08 20.15
CA TYR A 153 -34.28 -7.81 19.94
C TYR A 153 -33.93 -7.92 18.44
N ILE A 154 -34.89 -8.34 17.61
CA ILE A 154 -34.67 -8.47 16.15
C ILE A 154 -34.31 -7.11 15.54
N ALA A 155 -35.08 -6.07 15.83
CA ALA A 155 -34.81 -4.72 15.32
C ALA A 155 -33.45 -4.20 15.77
N PHE A 156 -33.11 -4.35 17.05
CA PHE A 156 -31.83 -3.92 17.62
C PHE A 156 -30.65 -4.66 16.97
N CYS A 157 -30.72 -5.99 16.85
CA CYS A 157 -29.66 -6.78 16.24
C CYS A 157 -29.51 -6.50 14.74
N SER A 158 -30.62 -6.44 13.99
CA SER A 158 -30.59 -6.24 12.54
C SER A 158 -30.23 -4.81 12.13
N PHE A 159 -30.78 -3.79 12.78
CA PHE A 159 -30.55 -2.40 12.39
C PHE A 159 -29.35 -1.75 13.07
N ALA A 160 -28.98 -2.16 14.29
CA ALA A 160 -27.85 -1.59 14.99
C ALA A 160 -26.64 -2.54 14.99
N VAL A 161 -26.75 -3.71 15.61
CA VAL A 161 -25.57 -4.54 15.91
C VAL A 161 -24.88 -5.08 14.65
N LEU A 162 -25.63 -5.68 13.71
CA LEU A 162 -25.07 -6.21 12.46
C LEU A 162 -24.47 -5.09 11.59
N ASN A 163 -25.10 -3.92 11.55
CA ASN A 163 -24.59 -2.76 10.83
C ASN A 163 -23.30 -2.21 11.45
N VAL A 164 -23.22 -2.13 12.78
CA VAL A 164 -21.99 -1.76 13.51
C VAL A 164 -20.88 -2.77 13.24
N MET A 165 -21.17 -4.07 13.23
CA MET A 165 -20.18 -5.10 12.91
C MET A 165 -19.62 -4.94 11.48
N THR A 166 -20.50 -4.74 10.50
CA THR A 166 -20.09 -4.43 9.12
C THR A 166 -19.23 -3.17 9.08
N GLY A 167 -19.61 -2.12 9.80
CA GLY A 167 -18.84 -0.88 9.89
C GLY A 167 -17.44 -1.06 10.49
N VAL A 168 -17.33 -1.84 11.58
CA VAL A 168 -16.03 -2.16 12.21
C VAL A 168 -15.14 -2.96 11.25
N PHE A 169 -15.72 -3.90 10.50
CA PHE A 169 -15.01 -4.67 9.49
C PHE A 169 -14.48 -3.76 8.37
N CYS A 170 -15.34 -2.92 7.79
CA CYS A 170 -14.95 -1.97 6.75
C CYS A 170 -13.86 -1.00 7.23
N ASN A 171 -14.02 -0.42 8.42
CA ASN A 171 -13.02 0.47 9.02
C ASN A 171 -11.67 -0.24 9.24
N SER A 172 -11.70 -1.50 9.66
CA SER A 172 -10.48 -2.30 9.83
C SER A 172 -9.79 -2.58 8.49
N ALA A 173 -10.57 -2.85 7.44
CA ALA A 173 -10.05 -3.07 6.09
C ALA A 173 -9.43 -1.78 5.50
N ILE A 174 -10.09 -0.63 5.67
CA ILE A 174 -9.57 0.68 5.24
C ILE A 174 -8.25 0.99 5.94
N LYS A 175 -8.19 0.85 7.27
CA LYS A 175 -6.95 1.05 8.05
C LYS A 175 -5.82 0.11 7.65
N ALA A 176 -6.14 -1.12 7.23
CA ALA A 176 -5.13 -2.04 6.73
C ALA A 176 -4.55 -1.56 5.39
N ALA A 177 -5.39 -1.04 4.48
CA ALA A 177 -4.94 -0.47 3.22
C ALA A 177 -4.12 0.82 3.40
N GLU A 178 -4.51 1.70 4.33
CA GLU A 178 -3.76 2.93 4.65
C GLU A 178 -2.36 2.61 5.20
N ARG A 179 -2.24 1.64 6.11
CA ARG A 179 -0.94 1.21 6.63
C ARG A 179 -0.01 0.68 5.55
N ASP A 180 -0.53 -0.06 4.57
CA ASP A 180 0.29 -0.55 3.45
C ASP A 180 0.87 0.61 2.63
N HIS A 181 0.10 1.69 2.43
CA HIS A 181 0.57 2.90 1.76
C HIS A 181 1.60 3.66 2.62
N GLU A 182 1.33 3.88 3.91
CA GLU A 182 2.26 4.53 4.83
C GLU A 182 3.59 3.76 4.94
N MET A 183 3.54 2.43 5.02
CA MET A 183 4.75 1.58 5.04
C MET A 183 5.57 1.72 3.75
N LEU A 184 4.90 1.84 2.59
CA LEU A 184 5.58 2.07 1.32
C LEU A 184 6.21 3.47 1.25
N VAL A 185 5.51 4.51 1.70
CA VAL A 185 6.06 5.87 1.77
C VAL A 185 7.27 5.90 2.71
N MET A 186 7.15 5.28 3.89
CA MET A 186 8.23 5.21 4.86
C MET A 186 9.45 4.46 4.30
N SER A 187 9.26 3.35 3.57
CA SER A 187 10.37 2.61 2.96
C SER A 187 11.09 3.43 1.89
N LEU A 188 10.37 4.23 1.10
CA LEU A 188 10.98 5.16 0.13
C LEU A 188 11.79 6.26 0.82
N VAL A 189 11.26 6.86 1.89
CA VAL A 189 11.98 7.88 2.67
C VAL A 189 13.23 7.29 3.35
N GLN A 190 13.12 6.07 3.88
CA GLN A 190 14.23 5.33 4.49
C GLN A 190 15.33 5.05 3.46
N SER A 191 14.99 4.49 2.30
CA SER A 191 15.95 4.21 1.22
C SER A 191 16.65 5.50 0.75
N ARG A 192 15.92 6.61 0.63
CA ARG A 192 16.51 7.92 0.30
C ARG A 192 17.47 8.43 1.38
N ARG A 193 17.18 8.20 2.67
CA ARG A 193 18.08 8.55 3.78
C ARG A 193 19.34 7.70 3.78
N GLU A 194 19.21 6.39 3.55
CA GLU A 194 20.34 5.47 3.47
C GLU A 194 21.28 5.85 2.33
N LEU A 195 20.72 6.14 1.15
CA LEU A 195 21.47 6.64 0.01
C LEU A 195 22.19 7.96 0.33
N LYS A 196 21.50 8.93 0.95
CA LYS A 196 22.12 10.18 1.38
C LYS A 196 23.32 9.95 2.32
N GLY A 197 23.20 8.99 3.24
CA GLY A 197 24.29 8.59 4.14
C GLY A 197 25.47 7.97 3.40
N GLN A 198 25.20 7.12 2.39
CA GLN A 198 26.25 6.53 1.54
C GLN A 198 26.99 7.60 0.73
N VAL A 199 26.26 8.56 0.15
CA VAL A 199 26.86 9.68 -0.60
C VAL A 199 27.76 10.52 0.31
N ALA A 200 27.31 10.85 1.52
CA ALA A 200 28.11 11.63 2.48
C ALA A 200 29.38 10.88 2.91
N ASN A 201 29.29 9.56 3.14
CA ASN A 201 30.46 8.74 3.47
C ASN A 201 31.45 8.66 2.29
N LEU A 202 30.95 8.63 1.05
CA LEU A 202 31.81 8.65 -0.13
C LEU A 202 32.51 10.00 -0.28
N PHE A 203 31.79 11.10 -0.09
CA PHE A 203 32.37 12.45 -0.12
C PHE A 203 33.52 12.58 0.87
N GLN A 204 33.33 12.11 2.10
CA GLN A 204 34.38 12.16 3.13
C GLN A 204 35.61 11.29 2.79
N ARG A 205 35.45 10.23 1.97
CA ARG A 205 36.60 9.44 1.49
C ARG A 205 37.39 10.17 0.42
N ILE A 206 36.72 10.96 -0.42
CA ILE A 206 37.36 11.73 -1.49
C ILE A 206 37.98 13.03 -0.93
N ASP A 207 37.33 13.70 0.02
CA ASP A 207 37.84 14.88 0.72
C ASP A 207 38.90 14.51 1.78
N GLU A 208 40.08 14.08 1.32
CA GLU A 208 41.23 13.77 2.19
C GLU A 208 41.63 14.96 3.08
N ARG A 209 41.39 16.19 2.60
CA ARG A 209 41.84 17.42 3.25
C ARG A 209 40.84 17.93 4.29
N GLY A 210 39.60 17.42 4.29
CA GLY A 210 38.54 17.85 5.20
C GLY A 210 38.12 19.30 5.00
N LEU A 211 38.26 19.83 3.78
CA LEU A 211 37.95 21.22 3.47
C LEU A 211 36.46 21.44 3.18
N GLY A 212 35.68 20.36 3.07
CA GLY A 212 34.27 20.41 2.70
C GLY A 212 34.05 20.67 1.21
N GLN A 213 35.12 20.58 0.41
CA GLN A 213 35.13 20.78 -1.04
C GLN A 213 36.06 19.75 -1.68
N VAL A 214 35.64 19.20 -2.81
CA VAL A 214 36.42 18.24 -3.60
C VAL A 214 36.82 18.91 -4.92
N THR A 215 38.11 18.95 -5.21
CA THR A 215 38.62 19.44 -6.51
C THR A 215 38.67 18.30 -7.54
N ILE A 216 38.82 18.64 -8.82
CA ILE A 216 39.00 17.63 -9.89
C ILE A 216 40.19 16.71 -9.63
N GLU A 217 41.29 17.25 -9.10
CA GLU A 217 42.49 16.47 -8.76
C GLU A 217 42.21 15.44 -7.65
N ASP A 218 41.46 15.84 -6.61
CA ASP A 218 41.05 14.93 -5.53
C ASP A 218 40.11 13.84 -6.06
N PHE A 219 39.23 14.22 -6.99
CA PHE A 219 38.27 13.33 -7.62
C PHE A 219 38.95 12.30 -8.54
N GLU A 220 39.85 12.73 -9.43
CA GLU A 220 40.61 11.84 -10.33
C GLU A 220 41.46 10.84 -9.56
N LYS A 221 42.09 11.26 -8.46
CA LYS A 221 42.91 10.39 -7.61
C LYS A 221 42.12 9.22 -7.02
N HIS A 222 40.85 9.43 -6.70
CA HIS A 222 39.96 8.43 -6.09
C HIS A 222 38.97 7.82 -7.10
N PHE A 223 38.96 8.27 -8.34
CA PHE A 223 38.00 7.80 -9.34
C PHE A 223 38.17 6.30 -9.66
N ASP A 224 39.42 5.83 -9.64
CA ASP A 224 39.78 4.43 -9.86
C ASP A 224 39.66 3.55 -8.60
N ASP A 225 39.23 4.11 -7.46
CA ASP A 225 38.99 3.30 -6.27
C ASP A 225 37.77 2.39 -6.48
N ASP A 226 37.94 1.09 -6.19
CA ASP A 226 36.88 0.07 -6.28
C ASP A 226 35.59 0.49 -5.56
N ALA A 227 35.70 1.26 -4.47
CA ALA A 227 34.55 1.73 -3.70
C ALA A 227 33.79 2.89 -4.38
N VAL A 228 34.49 3.77 -5.10
CA VAL A 228 33.90 4.88 -5.85
C VAL A 228 33.22 4.34 -7.11
N ILE A 229 33.89 3.43 -7.82
CA ILE A 229 33.34 2.72 -8.99
C ILE A 229 32.07 1.96 -8.60
N ALA A 230 32.14 1.11 -7.57
CA ALA A 230 30.99 0.32 -7.12
C ALA A 230 29.80 1.21 -6.69
N PHE A 231 30.06 2.40 -6.13
CA PHE A 231 29.02 3.34 -5.77
C PHE A 231 28.34 3.93 -7.00
N PHE A 232 29.08 4.42 -7.99
CA PHE A 232 28.49 4.98 -9.20
C PHE A 232 27.79 3.92 -10.06
N GLU A 233 28.30 2.68 -10.09
CA GLU A 233 27.56 1.54 -10.67
C GLU A 233 26.23 1.31 -9.94
N SER A 234 26.21 1.41 -8.60
CA SER A 234 24.98 1.27 -7.81
C SER A 234 23.97 2.39 -8.06
N LEU A 235 24.43 3.56 -8.51
CA LEU A 235 23.57 4.68 -8.92
C LEU A 235 22.99 4.51 -10.32
N GLU A 236 23.34 3.45 -11.06
CA GLU A 236 23.02 3.24 -12.47
C GLU A 236 23.56 4.37 -13.38
N VAL A 237 24.56 5.11 -12.91
CA VAL A 237 25.28 6.09 -13.71
C VAL A 237 26.24 5.29 -14.57
N GLY A 238 25.88 5.06 -15.84
CA GLY A 238 26.71 4.30 -16.77
C GLY A 238 28.14 4.86 -16.85
N ALA A 239 29.10 4.03 -17.31
CA ALA A 239 30.53 4.36 -17.35
C ALA A 239 30.79 5.73 -18.02
N MET A 240 30.93 6.77 -17.20
CA MET A 240 31.41 8.10 -17.57
C MET A 240 32.85 8.23 -17.11
N ASP A 241 33.64 9.02 -17.82
CA ASP A 241 34.98 9.43 -17.38
C ASP A 241 34.90 10.38 -16.17
N ALA A 242 35.95 10.39 -15.34
CA ALA A 242 36.03 11.20 -14.12
C ALA A 242 35.69 12.67 -14.38
N TRP A 243 36.18 13.20 -15.51
CA TRP A 243 35.95 14.57 -15.93
C TRP A 243 34.48 14.87 -16.23
N THR A 244 33.81 14.05 -17.05
CA THR A 244 32.38 14.23 -17.36
C THR A 244 31.52 14.12 -16.11
N LEU A 245 31.84 13.19 -15.21
CA LEU A 245 31.12 13.05 -13.96
C LEU A 245 31.34 14.26 -13.04
N PHE A 246 32.57 14.73 -12.90
CA PHE A 246 32.91 15.93 -12.13
C PHE A 246 32.14 17.15 -12.65
N MET A 247 32.18 17.41 -13.96
CA MET A 247 31.43 18.50 -14.60
C MET A 247 29.91 18.34 -14.48
N SER A 248 29.40 17.12 -14.30
CA SER A 248 27.97 16.91 -14.05
C SER A 248 27.56 17.24 -12.61
N LEU A 249 28.51 17.20 -11.69
CA LEU A 249 28.35 17.44 -10.26
C LEU A 249 28.59 18.91 -9.89
N ASP A 250 29.59 19.55 -10.52
CA ASP A 250 29.91 20.98 -10.42
C ASP A 250 28.84 21.82 -11.16
N VAL A 251 27.96 22.49 -10.41
CA VAL A 251 26.82 23.22 -10.97
C VAL A 251 27.13 24.71 -11.16
N ASP A 252 27.90 25.29 -10.25
CA ASP A 252 28.24 26.71 -10.28
C ASP A 252 29.48 27.01 -11.15
N GLY A 253 30.22 25.96 -11.55
CA GLY A 253 31.39 26.06 -12.40
C GLY A 253 32.59 26.63 -11.65
N ASP A 254 32.61 26.54 -10.32
CA ASP A 254 33.72 27.03 -9.50
C ASP A 254 34.92 26.07 -9.45
N HIS A 255 34.82 24.94 -10.17
CA HIS A 255 35.81 23.86 -10.25
C HIS A 255 36.06 23.15 -8.91
N THR A 256 35.14 23.29 -7.98
CA THR A 256 35.08 22.54 -6.73
C THR A 256 33.67 21.95 -6.58
N ILE A 257 33.55 20.88 -5.81
CA ILE A 257 32.25 20.27 -5.52
C ILE A 257 32.02 20.34 -4.02
N SER A 258 30.99 21.05 -3.59
CA SER A 258 30.57 21.07 -2.19
C SER A 258 29.88 19.76 -1.77
N VAL A 259 29.82 19.49 -0.47
CA VAL A 259 29.07 18.34 0.07
C VAL A 259 27.61 18.38 -0.37
N GLU A 260 27.00 19.57 -0.36
CA GLU A 260 25.62 19.79 -0.75
C GLU A 260 25.39 19.50 -2.23
N GLU A 261 26.28 19.97 -3.10
CA GLU A 261 26.22 19.73 -4.55
C GLU A 261 26.40 18.25 -4.86
N PHE A 262 27.45 17.63 -4.31
CA PHE A 262 27.69 16.21 -4.48
C PHE A 262 26.49 15.37 -4.04
N THR A 263 25.92 15.70 -2.90
CA THR A 263 24.76 15.00 -2.33
C THR A 263 23.50 15.20 -3.16
N GLU A 264 23.18 16.45 -3.53
CA GLU A 264 21.98 16.75 -4.30
C GLU A 264 22.03 16.12 -5.70
N ARG A 265 23.18 16.18 -6.36
CA ARG A 265 23.36 15.69 -7.73
C ARG A 265 23.39 14.17 -7.78
N CYS A 266 24.09 13.49 -6.88
CA CYS A 266 24.02 12.03 -6.78
C CYS A 266 22.59 11.54 -6.49
N LEU A 267 21.83 12.25 -5.65
CA LEU A 267 20.41 11.92 -5.37
C LEU A 267 19.48 12.19 -6.56
N LYS A 268 19.81 13.13 -7.45
CA LYS A 268 19.06 13.41 -8.69
C LYS A 268 19.41 12.45 -9.82
N LEU A 269 20.67 12.04 -9.92
CA LEU A 269 21.18 11.09 -10.90
C LEU A 269 20.76 9.65 -10.59
N HIS A 270 20.39 9.35 -9.35
CA HIS A 270 19.97 8.00 -8.97
C HIS A 270 18.64 7.59 -9.66
N GLY A 271 18.74 6.55 -10.48
CA GLY A 271 17.62 5.82 -11.05
C GLY A 271 17.07 6.41 -12.35
N PRO A 272 16.02 5.80 -12.92
CA PRO A 272 15.51 6.17 -14.23
C PRO A 272 14.89 7.57 -14.22
N ALA A 273 15.06 8.29 -15.35
CA ALA A 273 14.46 9.59 -15.57
C ALA A 273 12.94 9.55 -15.32
N ARG A 274 12.45 10.44 -14.46
CA ARG A 274 11.03 10.50 -14.09
C ARG A 274 10.26 11.27 -15.15
N SER A 275 8.94 11.09 -15.17
CA SER A 275 8.04 11.86 -16.05
C SER A 275 8.18 13.37 -15.86
N ALA A 276 8.48 13.82 -14.64
CA ALA A 276 8.76 15.22 -14.33
C ALA A 276 10.05 15.73 -15.01
N ASP A 277 11.11 14.91 -15.06
CA ASP A 277 12.38 15.28 -15.68
C ASP A 277 12.24 15.39 -17.21
N LEU A 278 11.49 14.47 -17.82
CA LEU A 278 11.12 14.53 -19.25
C LEU A 278 10.29 15.77 -19.58
N TYR A 279 9.37 16.15 -18.67
CA TYR A 279 8.58 17.36 -18.84
C TYR A 279 9.43 18.62 -18.74
N ALA A 280 10.36 18.67 -17.78
CA ALA A 280 11.30 19.78 -17.63
C ALA A 280 12.22 19.90 -18.87
N LEU A 281 12.72 18.79 -19.40
CA LEU A 281 13.53 18.75 -20.62
C LEU A 281 12.76 19.27 -21.83
N ARG A 282 11.49 18.85 -21.99
CA ARG A 282 10.62 19.36 -23.04
C ARG A 282 10.43 20.87 -22.92
N HIS A 283 10.14 21.36 -21.72
CA HIS A 283 9.95 22.79 -21.48
C HIS A 283 11.22 23.61 -21.80
N LEU A 284 12.39 23.09 -21.44
CA LEU A 284 13.69 23.69 -21.79
C LEU A 284 13.92 23.69 -23.30
N SER A 285 13.60 22.59 -23.98
CA SER A 285 13.67 22.49 -25.45
C SER A 285 12.79 23.54 -26.14
N ASP A 286 11.54 23.71 -25.67
CA ASP A 286 10.62 24.72 -26.21
C ASP A 286 11.16 26.14 -25.99
N LYS A 287 11.74 26.42 -24.81
CA LYS A 287 12.39 27.69 -24.50
C LYS A 287 13.61 27.95 -25.39
N HIS A 288 14.47 26.96 -25.60
CA HIS A 288 15.63 27.07 -26.48
C HIS A 288 15.22 27.29 -27.93
N SER A 289 14.18 26.59 -28.41
CA SER A 289 13.62 26.83 -29.75
C SER A 289 13.20 28.29 -29.92
N THR A 290 12.49 28.84 -28.93
CA THR A 290 12.06 30.24 -28.96
C THR A 290 13.25 31.22 -28.97
N GLN A 291 14.31 30.92 -28.22
CA GLN A 291 15.53 31.74 -28.22
C GLN A 291 16.27 31.68 -29.57
N LEU A 292 16.30 30.51 -30.22
CA LEU A 292 16.88 30.35 -31.54
C LEU A 292 16.11 31.16 -32.59
N ASP A 293 14.78 31.17 -32.54
CA ASP A 293 13.95 32.00 -33.42
C ASP A 293 14.29 33.50 -33.27
N HIS A 294 14.47 33.96 -32.03
CA HIS A 294 14.89 35.34 -31.76
C HIS A 294 16.28 35.68 -32.31
N ILE A 295 17.23 34.73 -32.22
CA ILE A 295 18.58 34.88 -32.76
C ILE A 295 18.54 34.91 -34.29
N GLU A 296 17.75 34.04 -34.92
CA GLU A 296 17.59 34.00 -36.38
C GLU A 296 17.00 35.32 -36.90
N ASP A 297 15.98 35.84 -36.22
CA ASP A 297 15.40 37.15 -36.53
C ASP A 297 16.40 38.29 -36.37
N PHE A 298 17.24 38.24 -35.33
CA PHE A 298 18.30 39.22 -35.13
C PHE A 298 19.34 39.14 -36.25
N GLN A 299 19.78 37.95 -36.63
CA GLN A 299 20.71 37.73 -37.74
C GLN A 299 20.15 38.27 -39.06
N LYS A 300 18.87 37.98 -39.37
CA LYS A 300 18.19 38.50 -40.57
C LYS A 300 18.18 40.03 -40.59
N ARG A 301 17.91 40.68 -39.45
CA ARG A 301 17.95 42.15 -39.33
C ARG A 301 19.36 42.71 -39.53
N CYS A 302 20.38 42.09 -38.95
CA CYS A 302 21.77 42.50 -39.10
C CYS A 302 22.24 42.36 -40.55
N ASN A 303 21.98 41.23 -41.19
CA ASN A 303 22.33 41.01 -42.61
C ASN A 303 21.64 42.02 -43.53
N LYS A 304 20.35 42.31 -43.30
CA LYS A 304 19.63 43.33 -44.08
C LYS A 304 20.24 44.73 -43.94
N ARG A 305 20.70 45.10 -42.73
CA ARG A 305 21.39 46.38 -42.50
C ARG A 305 22.77 46.42 -43.14
N LEU A 306 23.52 45.32 -43.07
CA LEU A 306 24.81 45.18 -43.76
C LEU A 306 24.66 45.31 -45.28
N ASP A 307 23.67 44.67 -45.88
CA ASP A 307 23.37 44.80 -47.31
C ASP A 307 23.00 46.25 -47.68
N GLN A 308 22.24 46.94 -46.84
CA GLN A 308 21.89 48.34 -47.05
C GLN A 308 23.12 49.25 -46.98
N LEU A 309 24.00 49.06 -46.00
CA LEU A 309 25.26 49.80 -45.87
C LEU A 309 26.20 49.52 -47.04
N SER A 310 26.34 48.26 -47.46
CA SER A 310 27.14 47.87 -48.62
C SER A 310 26.66 48.55 -49.90
N ARG A 311 25.34 48.61 -50.12
CA ARG A 311 24.78 49.35 -51.27
C ARG A 311 25.02 50.85 -51.18
N ALA A 312 24.83 51.46 -50.00
CA ALA A 312 25.07 52.89 -49.81
C ALA A 312 26.54 53.26 -50.04
N MET A 313 27.47 52.45 -49.54
CA MET A 313 28.90 52.61 -49.80
C MET A 313 29.26 52.44 -51.28
N SER A 314 28.64 51.50 -51.97
CA SER A 314 28.85 51.31 -53.41
C SER A 314 28.35 52.49 -54.25
N VAL A 315 27.24 53.13 -53.85
CA VAL A 315 26.73 54.33 -54.52
C VAL A 315 27.66 55.50 -54.26
N HIS A 316 28.06 55.71 -53.01
CA HIS A 316 28.98 56.78 -52.64
C HIS A 316 30.36 56.64 -53.32
N ALA A 317 30.89 55.42 -53.43
CA ALA A 317 32.14 55.18 -54.15
C ALA A 317 32.05 55.56 -55.64
N LYS A 318 30.90 55.33 -56.29
CA LYS A 318 30.67 55.76 -57.68
C LYS A 318 30.54 57.27 -57.82
N GLU A 319 29.87 57.92 -56.88
CA GLU A 319 29.74 59.39 -56.89
C GLU A 319 31.09 60.09 -56.72
N VAL A 320 31.99 59.52 -55.91
CA VAL A 320 33.36 60.04 -55.73
C VAL A 320 34.23 59.84 -56.97
N ASP A 321 34.17 58.67 -57.64
CA ASP A 321 34.88 58.45 -58.92
C ASP A 321 34.37 59.40 -60.03
N ASP A 322 33.05 59.62 -60.12
CA ASP A 322 32.45 60.55 -61.10
C ASP A 322 32.82 62.03 -60.80
N GLU A 323 32.93 62.43 -59.52
CA GLU A 323 33.42 63.77 -59.14
C GLU A 323 34.91 63.96 -59.46
N GLU A 324 35.75 62.95 -59.24
CA GLU A 324 37.19 62.99 -59.53
C GLU A 324 37.44 63.09 -61.05
N ASP A 325 36.69 62.33 -61.87
CA ASP A 325 36.75 62.42 -63.34
C ASP A 325 36.29 63.78 -63.88
N THR A 326 35.27 64.40 -63.26
CA THR A 326 34.81 65.74 -63.67
C THR A 326 35.75 66.85 -63.22
N GLU A 327 36.48 66.69 -62.13
CA GLU A 327 37.50 67.63 -61.66
C GLU A 327 38.78 67.54 -62.51
N VAL A 328 39.19 66.33 -62.91
CA VAL A 328 40.27 66.12 -63.89
C VAL A 328 39.93 66.75 -65.23
N LEU A 329 38.69 66.61 -65.72
CA LEU A 329 38.25 67.23 -66.98
C LEU A 329 38.22 68.77 -66.92
N LYS A 330 37.98 69.37 -65.76
CA LYS A 330 38.05 70.83 -65.57
C LYS A 330 39.48 71.38 -65.54
N ASN A 331 40.48 70.58 -65.17
CA ASN A 331 41.88 71.00 -65.15
C ASN A 331 42.57 70.94 -66.54
N TRP A 332 41.92 70.37 -67.56
CA TRP A 332 42.43 70.27 -68.94
C TRP A 332 41.79 71.28 -69.93
N LEU A 333 40.90 72.15 -69.45
CA LEU A 333 40.30 73.29 -70.17
C LEU A 333 40.82 74.60 -69.58
#